data_AF-A0A724AHC4-F1
#
_entry.id   AF-A0A724AHC4-F1
#
_cell.length_a   1.000
_cell.length_b   1.000
_cell.length_c   1.000
_cell.angle_alpha   90.00
_cell.angle_beta   90.00
_cell.angle_gamma   90.00
#
_symmetry.space_group_name_H-M   'P 1'
#
loop_
_entity.id
_entity.type
_entity.pdbx_description
1 polymer ?
#
loop_
_entity_poly.entity_id
_entity_poly.type
_entity_poly.pdbx_seq_one_letter_code
_entity_poly.pdbx_strand_id
1 'polypeptide(L)'
;MNNKLPEWRKTLNKSVENYQSMRAWYEENPDNPSAEQDMDAAAGEIEKLIKQYGVLIVLNLLDEIDELQERRKADSAEPIGWTDAEELRSVEKDGCGYLFKANPISPNADPRRVIKLYRHAPPAPVVPEKMNFSTACNFVQINGMAKEDRATLAMRAWNACRAAMLNGGKS
;
A
#
# COMPACT_ATOMS: atom_id res chain seq x y z
N MET A 1 -5.28 -5.07 -21.03
CA MET A 1 -6.60 -5.44 -20.48
C MET A 1 -7.04 -4.33 -19.55
N ASN A 2 -8.30 -3.87 -19.61
CA ASN A 2 -8.82 -2.90 -18.64
C ASN A 2 -8.96 -3.59 -17.28
N ASN A 3 -8.21 -3.14 -16.27
CA ASN A 3 -8.28 -3.68 -14.92
C ASN A 3 -9.67 -3.38 -14.33
N LYS A 4 -10.50 -4.42 -14.18
CA LYS A 4 -11.88 -4.35 -13.65
C LYS A 4 -11.96 -4.63 -12.14
N LEU A 5 -10.82 -4.87 -11.50
CA LEU A 5 -10.72 -5.17 -10.08
C LEU A 5 -11.39 -4.13 -9.17
N PRO A 6 -11.28 -2.80 -9.41
CA PRO A 6 -11.96 -1.81 -8.56
C PRO A 6 -13.48 -1.93 -8.62
N GLU A 7 -14.04 -2.21 -9.80
CA GLU A 7 -15.49 -2.37 -10.00
C GLU A 7 -16.00 -3.65 -9.32
N TRP A 8 -15.27 -4.75 -9.46
CA TRP A 8 -15.63 -6.03 -8.84
C TRP A 8 -15.53 -5.98 -7.31
N ARG A 9 -14.46 -5.39 -6.75
CA ARG A 9 -14.30 -5.18 -5.30
C ARG A 9 -15.44 -4.33 -4.75
N LYS A 10 -15.78 -3.22 -5.42
CA LYS A 10 -16.88 -2.34 -5.01
C LYS A 10 -18.22 -3.09 -4.97
N THR A 11 -18.49 -3.92 -5.99
CA THR A 11 -19.73 -4.68 -6.09
C THR A 11 -19.84 -5.75 -5.00
N LEU A 12 -18.76 -6.51 -4.77
CA LEU A 12 -18.72 -7.55 -3.73
C LEU A 12 -18.86 -6.93 -2.34
N ASN A 13 -18.13 -5.85 -2.04
CA ASN A 13 -18.23 -5.15 -0.76
C ASN A 13 -19.65 -4.65 -0.49
N LYS A 14 -20.32 -4.10 -1.51
CA LYS A 14 -21.70 -3.62 -1.34
C LYS A 14 -22.68 -4.75 -1.00
N SER A 15 -22.51 -5.92 -1.63
CA SER A 15 -23.33 -7.10 -1.33
C SER A 15 -23.11 -7.60 0.10
N VAL A 16 -21.86 -7.60 0.57
CA VAL A 16 -21.50 -7.97 1.95
C VAL A 16 -22.07 -6.98 2.96
N GLU A 17 -21.97 -5.66 2.71
CA GLU A 17 -22.56 -4.62 3.56
C GLU A 17 -24.09 -4.77 3.66
N ASN A 18 -24.76 -5.05 2.55
CA ASN A 18 -26.21 -5.27 2.52
C ASN A 18 -26.59 -6.50 3.37
N TYR A 19 -25.87 -7.62 3.20
CA TYR A 19 -26.06 -8.82 4.01
C TYR A 19 -25.86 -8.55 5.51
N GLN A 20 -24.79 -7.83 5.87
CA GLN A 20 -24.50 -7.48 7.27
C GLN A 20 -25.56 -6.55 7.87
N SER A 21 -26.03 -5.56 7.11
CA SER A 21 -27.09 -4.64 7.55
C SER A 21 -28.41 -5.38 7.77
N MET A 22 -28.74 -6.29 6.86
CA MET A 22 -29.94 -7.12 6.94
C MET A 22 -29.87 -8.08 8.13
N ARG A 23 -28.71 -8.72 8.35
CA ARG A 23 -28.47 -9.58 9.51
C ARG A 23 -28.65 -8.83 10.83
N ALA A 24 -28.08 -7.62 10.94
CA ALA A 24 -28.21 -6.79 12.14
C ALA A 24 -29.66 -6.41 12.41
N TRP A 25 -30.41 -6.04 11.37
CA TRP A 25 -31.83 -5.73 11.49
C TRP A 25 -32.65 -6.93 11.98
N TYR A 26 -32.37 -8.14 11.49
CA TYR A 26 -33.05 -9.36 11.92
C TYR A 26 -32.67 -9.82 13.33
N GLU A 27 -31.44 -9.57 13.77
CA GLU A 27 -31.05 -9.78 15.17
C GLU A 27 -31.85 -8.89 16.14
N GLU A 28 -32.26 -7.69 15.70
CA GLU A 28 -33.13 -6.77 16.45
C GLU A 28 -34.63 -7.10 16.31
N ASN A 29 -35.02 -7.86 15.28
CA ASN A 29 -36.41 -8.18 14.96
C ASN A 29 -36.61 -9.70 14.73
N PRO A 30 -36.42 -10.54 15.77
CA PRO A 30 -36.37 -12.00 15.63
C PRO A 30 -37.69 -12.64 15.22
N ASP A 31 -38.83 -11.96 15.45
CA ASP A 31 -40.16 -12.46 15.13
C ASP A 31 -40.55 -12.25 13.65
N ASN A 32 -39.69 -11.65 12.82
CA ASN A 32 -40.02 -11.39 11.42
C ASN A 32 -40.00 -12.71 10.60
N PRO A 33 -41.13 -13.12 10.00
CA PRO A 33 -41.21 -14.37 9.25
C PRO A 33 -40.41 -14.38 7.93
N SER A 34 -39.98 -13.23 7.41
CA SER A 34 -39.18 -13.16 6.16
C SER A 34 -37.67 -13.32 6.39
N ALA A 35 -37.22 -13.38 7.64
CA ALA A 35 -35.80 -13.33 7.99
C ALA A 35 -34.96 -14.39 7.28
N GLU A 36 -35.39 -15.64 7.31
CA GLU A 36 -34.66 -16.76 6.70
C GLU A 36 -34.55 -16.61 5.17
N GLN A 37 -35.67 -16.31 4.51
CA GLN A 37 -35.72 -16.16 3.05
C GLN A 37 -34.87 -14.98 2.55
N ASP A 38 -34.94 -13.83 3.23
CA ASP A 38 -34.21 -12.64 2.82
C ASP A 38 -32.70 -12.81 3.04
N MET A 39 -32.31 -13.47 4.14
CA MET A 39 -30.92 -13.81 4.43
C MET A 39 -30.35 -14.81 3.42
N ASP A 40 -31.11 -15.84 3.05
CA ASP A 40 -30.71 -16.82 2.02
C ASP A 40 -30.56 -16.15 0.65
N ALA A 41 -31.47 -15.24 0.28
CA ALA A 41 -31.38 -14.49 -0.96
C ALA A 41 -30.11 -13.61 -0.99
N ALA A 42 -29.83 -12.89 0.09
CA ALA A 42 -28.63 -12.06 0.21
C ALA A 42 -27.33 -12.89 0.21
N ALA A 43 -27.33 -14.07 0.85
CA ALA A 43 -26.21 -15.01 0.79
C ALA A 43 -25.99 -15.55 -0.64
N GLY A 44 -27.07 -15.85 -1.36
CA GLY A 44 -27.03 -16.30 -2.76
C GLY A 44 -26.46 -15.24 -3.71
N GLU A 45 -26.72 -13.96 -3.47
CA GLU A 45 -26.10 -12.86 -4.23
C GLU A 45 -24.57 -12.84 -4.06
N ILE A 46 -24.08 -12.99 -2.83
CA ILE A 46 -22.65 -13.07 -2.54
C ILE A 46 -22.04 -14.30 -3.23
N GLU A 47 -22.68 -15.46 -3.13
CA GLU A 47 -22.21 -16.71 -3.76
C GLU A 47 -22.10 -16.56 -5.28
N LYS A 48 -23.10 -15.94 -5.91
CA LYS A 48 -23.10 -15.65 -7.35
C LYS A 48 -21.93 -14.76 -7.75
N LEU A 49 -21.65 -13.71 -6.98
CA LEU A 49 -20.53 -12.80 -7.24
C LEU A 49 -19.18 -13.49 -7.05
N ILE A 50 -19.02 -14.34 -6.03
CA ILE A 50 -17.81 -15.13 -5.82
C ILE A 50 -17.59 -16.10 -6.99
N LYS A 51 -18.63 -16.78 -7.46
CA LYS A 51 -18.54 -17.66 -8.64
C LYS A 51 -18.16 -16.90 -9.91
N GLN A 52 -18.69 -15.69 -10.10
CA GLN A 52 -18.47 -14.90 -11.30
C GLN A 52 -17.08 -14.23 -11.32
N TYR A 53 -16.63 -13.69 -10.19
CA TYR A 53 -15.46 -12.82 -10.14
C TYR A 53 -14.35 -13.33 -9.22
N GLY A 54 -14.60 -14.31 -8.34
CA GLY A 54 -13.67 -14.70 -7.28
C GLY A 54 -12.29 -15.10 -7.80
N VAL A 55 -12.23 -15.97 -8.81
CA VAL A 55 -10.96 -16.39 -9.43
C VAL A 55 -10.23 -15.20 -10.06
N LEU A 56 -10.96 -14.31 -10.75
CA LEU A 56 -10.38 -13.13 -11.37
C LEU A 56 -9.85 -12.13 -10.33
N ILE A 57 -10.59 -11.92 -9.24
CA ILE A 57 -10.15 -11.07 -8.13
C ILE A 57 -8.85 -11.62 -7.53
N VAL A 58 -8.77 -12.95 -7.30
CA VAL A 58 -7.57 -13.60 -6.76
C VAL A 58 -6.38 -13.49 -7.73
N LEU A 59 -6.58 -13.74 -9.02
CA LEU A 59 -5.49 -13.63 -10.00
C LEU A 59 -4.95 -12.19 -10.11
N ASN A 60 -5.82 -11.19 -10.21
CA ASN A 60 -5.37 -9.79 -10.25
C ASN A 60 -4.67 -9.37 -8.93
N LEU A 61 -5.11 -9.90 -7.79
CA LEU A 61 -4.45 -9.68 -6.50
C LEU A 61 -3.04 -10.31 -6.46
N LEU A 62 -2.87 -11.50 -7.05
CA LEU A 62 -1.57 -12.15 -7.15
C LEU A 62 -0.61 -11.32 -8.04
N ASP A 63 -1.10 -10.81 -9.17
CA ASP A 63 -0.32 -9.90 -10.02
C ASP A 63 0.10 -8.62 -9.26
N GLU A 64 -0.82 -7.98 -8.53
CA GLU A 64 -0.52 -6.82 -7.67
C GLU A 64 0.53 -7.16 -6.58
N ILE A 65 0.45 -8.36 -5.99
CA ILE A 65 1.39 -8.82 -4.97
C ILE A 65 2.77 -9.06 -5.56
N ASP A 66 2.87 -9.67 -6.74
CA ASP A 66 4.13 -9.93 -7.44
C ASP A 66 4.82 -8.61 -7.81
N GLU A 67 4.07 -7.64 -8.36
CA GLU A 67 4.59 -6.30 -8.61
C GLU A 67 5.11 -5.62 -7.33
N LEU A 68 4.37 -5.74 -6.22
CA LEU A 68 4.81 -5.20 -4.92
C LEU A 68 6.02 -5.94 -4.34
N GLN A 69 6.14 -7.25 -4.55
CA GLN A 69 7.31 -8.03 -4.14
C GLN A 69 8.55 -7.64 -4.94
N GLU A 70 8.45 -7.44 -6.25
CA GLU A 70 9.54 -6.96 -7.08
C GLU A 70 9.97 -5.54 -6.69
N ARG A 71 9.02 -4.66 -6.35
CA ARG A 71 9.34 -3.34 -5.77
C ARG A 71 10.10 -3.47 -4.46
N ARG A 72 9.66 -4.32 -3.52
CA ARG A 72 10.39 -4.53 -2.25
C ARG A 72 11.82 -5.07 -2.43
N LYS A 73 12.07 -5.89 -3.46
CA LYS A 73 13.44 -6.31 -3.82
C LYS A 73 14.30 -5.13 -4.29
N ALA A 74 13.69 -4.11 -4.90
CA ALA A 74 14.39 -2.85 -5.22
C ALA A 74 14.70 -2.04 -3.95
N ASP A 75 13.81 -2.02 -2.95
CA ASP A 75 13.98 -1.29 -1.67
C ASP A 75 15.09 -1.84 -0.76
N SER A 76 15.57 -3.05 -1.05
CA SER A 76 16.67 -3.73 -0.38
C SER A 76 17.92 -3.89 -1.26
N ALA A 77 17.88 -3.40 -2.50
CA ALA A 77 18.98 -3.58 -3.44
C ALA A 77 20.21 -2.77 -3.02
N GLU A 78 21.35 -3.45 -2.87
CA GLU A 78 22.65 -2.77 -2.82
C GLU A 78 22.95 -2.09 -4.17
N PRO A 79 23.65 -0.96 -4.18
CA PRO A 79 24.07 -0.33 -5.43
C PRO A 79 24.95 -1.28 -6.23
N ILE A 80 24.67 -1.41 -7.54
CA ILE A 80 25.46 -2.27 -8.46
C ILE A 80 26.69 -1.55 -8.98
N GLY A 81 26.66 -0.22 -9.00
CA GLY A 81 27.74 0.64 -9.44
C GLY A 81 27.56 2.06 -8.92
N TRP A 82 28.46 2.94 -9.29
CA TRP A 82 28.33 4.38 -9.07
C TRP A 82 28.88 5.15 -10.26
N THR A 83 28.45 6.39 -10.39
CA THR A 83 28.94 7.37 -11.36
C THR A 83 28.98 8.74 -10.69
N ASP A 84 29.30 9.80 -11.42
CA ASP A 84 29.25 11.17 -10.90
C ASP A 84 28.65 12.15 -11.91
N ALA A 85 28.52 13.41 -11.47
CA ALA A 85 27.90 14.45 -12.29
C ALA A 85 28.73 14.84 -13.53
N GLU A 86 30.05 14.60 -13.55
CA GLU A 86 30.88 14.83 -14.74
C GLU A 86 30.61 13.78 -15.79
N GLU A 87 30.59 12.51 -15.39
CA GLU A 87 30.27 11.39 -16.29
C GLU A 87 28.85 11.51 -16.87
N LEU A 88 27.87 11.92 -16.06
CA LEU A 88 26.51 12.15 -16.55
C LEU A 88 26.42 13.32 -17.56
N ARG A 89 27.22 14.38 -17.38
CA ARG A 89 27.31 15.47 -18.37
C ARG A 89 27.94 14.98 -19.68
N SER A 90 28.96 14.11 -19.60
CA SER A 90 29.54 13.48 -20.80
C SER A 90 28.54 12.58 -21.50
N VAL A 91 27.69 11.85 -20.75
CA VAL A 91 26.59 11.06 -21.34
C VAL A 91 25.60 11.95 -22.08
N GLU A 92 25.18 13.08 -21.48
CA GLU A 92 24.25 14.02 -22.12
C GLU A 92 24.84 14.66 -23.39
N LYS A 93 26.12 15.04 -23.34
CA LYS A 93 26.79 15.77 -24.41
C LYS A 93 27.29 14.87 -25.53
N ASP A 94 27.98 13.79 -25.17
CA ASP A 94 28.79 12.97 -26.06
C ASP A 94 28.24 11.52 -26.18
N GLY A 95 27.20 11.17 -25.40
CA GLY A 95 26.56 9.85 -25.44
C GLY A 95 27.31 8.75 -24.67
N CYS A 96 28.36 9.08 -23.93
CA CYS A 96 29.19 8.12 -23.20
C CYS A 96 29.67 8.67 -21.84
N GLY A 97 29.88 7.75 -20.89
CA GLY A 97 30.42 8.06 -19.57
C GLY A 97 30.81 6.80 -18.81
N TYR A 98 31.63 6.95 -17.78
CA TYR A 98 32.16 5.86 -16.99
C TYR A 98 31.23 5.41 -15.85
N LEU A 99 31.24 4.10 -15.62
CA LEU A 99 30.54 3.43 -14.53
C LEU A 99 31.58 2.69 -13.67
N PHE A 100 31.49 2.88 -12.36
CA PHE A 100 32.45 2.35 -11.39
C PHE A 100 31.78 1.33 -10.47
N LYS A 101 32.59 0.45 -9.86
CA LYS A 101 32.10 -0.58 -8.92
C LYS A 101 31.68 0.05 -7.60
N ALA A 102 30.49 -0.29 -7.10
CA ALA A 102 29.96 0.27 -5.85
C ALA A 102 30.53 -0.36 -4.58
N ASN A 103 31.08 -1.57 -4.66
CA ASN A 103 31.67 -2.25 -3.50
C ASN A 103 32.99 -2.96 -3.86
N PRO A 104 34.14 -2.46 -3.35
CA PRO A 104 34.29 -1.20 -2.63
C PRO A 104 34.17 0.01 -3.57
N ILE A 105 33.70 1.14 -3.05
CA ILE A 105 33.92 2.44 -3.72
C ILE A 105 35.43 2.69 -3.75
N SER A 106 35.94 3.20 -4.88
CA SER A 106 37.37 3.51 -5.03
C SER A 106 37.85 4.40 -3.86
N PRO A 107 38.96 4.05 -3.17
CA PRO A 107 39.40 4.79 -1.99
C PRO A 107 39.64 6.29 -2.19
N ASN A 108 39.95 6.69 -3.43
CA ASN A 108 40.22 8.08 -3.81
C ASN A 108 39.00 8.81 -4.36
N ALA A 109 37.82 8.17 -4.39
CA ALA A 109 36.60 8.83 -4.83
C ALA A 109 36.16 9.86 -3.80
N ASP A 110 35.84 11.08 -4.24
CA ASP A 110 35.18 12.07 -3.38
C ASP A 110 33.77 11.56 -3.04
N PRO A 111 33.45 11.25 -1.77
CA PRO A 111 32.14 10.72 -1.39
C PRO A 111 30.99 11.65 -1.77
N ARG A 112 31.22 12.95 -1.91
CA ARG A 112 30.19 13.93 -2.32
C ARG A 112 29.82 13.85 -3.79
N ARG A 113 30.68 13.24 -4.62
CA ARG A 113 30.47 13.07 -6.06
C ARG A 113 29.82 11.72 -6.40
N VAL A 114 29.76 10.79 -5.46
CA VAL A 114 29.26 9.43 -5.69
C VAL A 114 27.74 9.44 -5.87
N ILE A 115 27.30 9.20 -7.10
CA ILE A 115 25.91 8.90 -7.45
C ILE A 115 25.79 7.38 -7.57
N LYS A 116 25.12 6.75 -6.60
CA LYS A 116 24.90 5.31 -6.58
C LYS A 116 23.89 4.90 -7.65
N LEU A 117 24.21 3.82 -8.35
CA LEU A 117 23.38 3.25 -9.39
C LEU A 117 22.80 1.93 -8.92
N TYR A 118 21.50 1.79 -9.08
CA TYR A 118 20.73 0.63 -8.68
C TYR A 118 20.14 -0.03 -9.92
N ARG A 119 19.96 -1.35 -9.88
CA ARG A 119 19.36 -2.11 -10.98
C ARG A 119 17.91 -1.67 -11.26
N HIS A 120 17.21 -1.26 -10.20
CA HIS A 120 15.82 -0.84 -10.25
C HIS A 120 15.73 0.58 -9.69
N ALA A 121 14.77 1.36 -10.19
CA ALA A 121 14.47 2.65 -9.59
C ALA A 121 14.07 2.45 -8.13
N PRO A 122 14.53 3.30 -7.19
CA PRO A 122 14.00 3.28 -5.84
C PRO A 122 12.49 3.51 -5.91
N PRO A 123 11.70 2.87 -5.03
CA PRO A 123 10.26 3.04 -5.01
C PRO A 123 9.94 4.53 -4.80
N ALA A 124 8.91 5.02 -5.49
CA ALA A 124 8.39 6.35 -5.18
C ALA A 124 7.97 6.39 -3.70
N PRO A 125 8.31 7.45 -2.94
CA PRO A 125 7.84 7.61 -1.58
C PRO A 125 6.31 7.48 -1.53
N VAL A 126 5.80 6.51 -0.78
CA VAL A 126 4.36 6.38 -0.55
C VAL A 126 3.98 7.46 0.46
N VAL A 127 3.41 8.56 -0.04
CA VAL A 127 2.83 9.60 0.79
C VAL A 127 1.38 9.19 1.08
N PRO A 128 1.00 8.91 2.34
CA PRO A 128 -0.39 8.65 2.68
C PRO A 128 -1.28 9.83 2.26
N GLU A 129 -2.51 9.54 1.83
CA GLU A 129 -3.49 10.59 1.55
C GLU A 129 -3.72 11.48 2.77
N LYS A 130 -4.09 12.74 2.53
CA LYS A 130 -4.39 13.68 3.60
C LYS A 130 -5.51 13.13 4.47
N MET A 131 -5.19 12.86 5.73
CA MET A 131 -6.16 12.37 6.70
C MET A 131 -7.30 13.38 6.85
N ASN A 132 -8.54 12.92 6.67
CA ASN A 132 -9.72 13.72 6.97
C ASN A 132 -10.11 13.56 8.46
N PHE A 133 -10.95 14.47 8.94
CA PHE A 133 -11.36 14.52 10.35
C PHE A 133 -12.02 13.22 10.82
N SER A 134 -12.89 12.61 9.99
CA SER A 134 -13.57 11.36 10.34
C SER A 134 -12.58 10.21 10.50
N THR A 135 -11.61 10.09 9.60
CA THR A 135 -10.55 9.08 9.67
C THR A 135 -9.70 9.25 10.94
N ALA A 136 -9.40 10.50 11.32
CA ALA A 136 -8.68 10.79 12.56
C ALA A 136 -9.48 10.38 13.81
N CYS A 137 -10.77 10.69 13.87
CA CYS A 137 -11.64 10.27 14.97
C CYS A 137 -11.73 8.75 15.10
N ASN A 138 -11.91 8.04 13.99
CA ASN A 138 -11.98 6.58 13.97
C ASN A 138 -10.65 5.95 14.44
N PHE A 139 -9.51 6.50 14.00
CA PHE A 139 -8.19 6.03 14.42
C PHE A 139 -7.99 6.13 15.93
N VAL A 140 -8.41 7.25 16.54
CA VAL A 140 -8.34 7.46 17.99
C VAL A 140 -9.22 6.47 18.75
N GLN A 141 -10.43 6.21 18.25
CA GLN A 141 -11.37 5.29 18.89
C GLN A 141 -10.89 3.83 18.83
N ILE A 142 -10.48 3.35 17.65
CA ILE A 142 -10.09 1.95 17.41
C ILE A 142 -8.85 1.57 18.23
N ASN A 143 -7.89 2.49 18.37
CA ASN A 143 -6.65 2.23 19.10
C ASN A 143 -6.75 2.52 20.60
N GLY A 144 -7.97 2.77 21.12
CA GLY A 144 -8.18 3.03 22.55
C GLY A 144 -7.55 4.32 23.07
N MET A 145 -7.17 5.23 22.17
CA MET A 145 -6.46 6.48 22.49
C MET A 145 -7.40 7.60 22.95
N ALA A 146 -8.72 7.34 23.01
CA ALA A 146 -9.73 8.33 23.42
C ALA A 146 -9.55 8.86 24.84
N LYS A 147 -8.80 8.14 25.69
CA LYS A 147 -8.51 8.51 27.08
C LYS A 147 -7.10 9.10 27.29
N GLU A 148 -6.29 9.18 26.24
CA GLU A 148 -4.95 9.76 26.30
C GLU A 148 -5.02 11.29 26.25
N ASP A 149 -4.13 11.96 26.99
CA ASP A 149 -4.03 13.41 26.92
C ASP A 149 -3.48 13.85 25.55
N ARG A 150 -3.78 15.11 25.17
CA ARG A 150 -3.43 15.65 23.85
C ARG A 150 -1.92 15.65 23.58
N ALA A 151 -1.09 15.84 24.62
CA ALA A 151 0.36 15.87 24.46
C ALA A 151 0.92 14.48 24.19
N THR A 152 0.41 13.46 24.90
CA THR A 152 0.78 12.05 24.68
C THR A 152 0.41 11.59 23.26
N LEU A 153 -0.81 11.91 22.80
CA LEU A 153 -1.25 11.56 21.46
C LEU A 153 -0.39 12.23 20.37
N ALA A 154 -0.11 13.53 20.53
CA ALA A 154 0.73 14.28 19.59
C ALA A 154 2.17 13.71 19.53
N MET A 155 2.75 13.36 20.67
CA MET A 155 4.08 12.76 20.75
C MET A 155 4.13 11.39 20.06
N ARG A 156 3.13 10.52 20.28
CA ARG A 156 3.08 9.19 19.64
C ARG A 156 2.90 9.29 18.13
N ALA A 157 1.99 10.14 17.67
CA ALA A 157 1.78 10.39 16.25
C ALA A 157 3.06 10.93 15.59
N TRP A 158 3.72 11.91 16.21
CA TRP A 158 4.99 12.45 15.72
C TRP A 158 6.09 11.39 15.64
N ASN A 159 6.27 10.58 16.69
CA ASN A 159 7.30 9.54 16.72
C ASN A 159 7.04 8.43 15.70
N ALA A 160 5.78 8.05 15.49
CA ALA A 160 5.40 7.10 14.45
C ALA A 160 5.70 7.65 13.05
N CYS A 161 5.30 8.90 12.76
CA CYS A 161 5.62 9.56 11.49
C CYS A 161 7.14 9.68 11.28
N ARG A 162 7.88 10.11 12.31
CA ARG A 162 9.34 10.22 12.27
C ARG A 162 10.02 8.87 12.01
N ALA A 163 9.57 7.80 12.66
CA ALA A 163 10.09 6.45 12.43
C ALA A 163 9.82 5.99 10.99
N ALA A 164 8.61 6.21 10.48
CA ALA A 164 8.26 5.89 9.09
C ALA A 164 9.12 6.64 8.07
N MET A 165 9.37 7.95 8.30
CA MET A 165 10.26 8.75 7.46
C MET A 165 11.71 8.28 7.49
N LEU A 166 12.24 7.89 8.66
CA LEU A 166 13.60 7.35 8.79
C LEU A 166 13.77 5.96 8.17
N ASN A 167 12.71 5.16 8.16
CA ASN A 167 12.71 3.80 7.62
C ASN A 167 12.31 3.72 6.13
N GLY A 168 12.05 4.86 5.47
CA GLY A 168 11.66 4.91 4.06
C GLY A 168 10.30 4.28 3.78
N GLY A 169 9.35 4.33 4.73
CA GLY A 169 8.00 3.80 4.54
C GLY A 169 7.87 2.28 4.55
N LYS A 170 8.88 1.55 5.04
CA LYS A 170 8.80 0.11 5.29
C LYS A 170 7.85 -0.14 6.48
N SER A 171 6.57 -0.34 6.17
CA SER A 171 5.54 -0.82 7.11
C SER A 171 5.14 -2.25 6.80
#